data_AF-A0AA42H659-F1
#
_entry.id   AF-A0AA42H659-F1
#
_cell.length_a   1.000
_cell.length_b   1.000
_cell.length_c   1.000
_cell.angle_alpha   90.00
_cell.angle_beta   90.00
_cell.angle_gamma   90.00
#
_symmetry.space_group_name_H-M   'P 1'
#
loop_
_entity.id
_entity.type
_entity.pdbx_description
1 polymer ?
#
loop_
_entity_poly.entity_id
_entity_poly.type
_entity_poly.pdbx_seq_one_letter_code
_entity_poly.pdbx_strand_id
1 'polypeptide(L)'
;MPPASDAQRLLVLHQRLAAALHGGDWRAVGDVDGAIRQCLEQLPRDAHPSVQAARQQLKQLHGQALKACADECERLRLLLVNHLEYAEGRAAYQRIDLYQARDGS
;
A
#
# COMPACT_ATOMS: atom_id res chain seq x y z
N MET A 1 29.19 11.16 -5.97
CA MET A 1 28.50 10.98 -7.26
C MET A 1 28.09 12.34 -7.81
N PRO A 2 27.97 12.52 -9.12
CA PRO A 2 27.58 13.80 -9.70
C PRO A 2 26.08 14.09 -9.42
N PRO A 3 25.69 15.36 -9.22
CA PRO A 3 24.30 15.72 -8.88
C PRO A 3 23.27 15.32 -9.93
N ALA A 4 23.66 15.21 -11.20
CA ALA A 4 22.80 14.71 -12.26
C ALA A 4 22.43 13.23 -12.09
N SER A 5 23.36 12.38 -11.61
CA SER A 5 23.06 10.96 -11.38
C SER A 5 22.12 10.78 -10.20
N ASP A 6 22.23 11.61 -9.17
CA ASP A 6 21.38 11.52 -7.98
C ASP A 6 19.95 11.99 -8.27
N ALA A 7 19.77 13.07 -9.04
CA ALA A 7 18.46 13.47 -9.51
C ALA A 7 17.80 12.37 -10.37
N GLN A 8 18.56 11.75 -11.28
CA GLN A 8 18.06 10.65 -12.11
C GLN A 8 17.63 9.43 -11.27
N ARG A 9 18.42 9.06 -10.25
CA ARG A 9 18.06 7.96 -9.33
C ARG A 9 16.72 8.21 -8.64
N LEU A 10 16.49 9.44 -8.15
CA LEU A 10 15.22 9.81 -7.54
C LEU A 10 14.05 9.78 -8.52
N LEU A 11 14.25 10.21 -9.77
CA LEU A 11 13.23 10.17 -10.82
C LEU A 11 12.87 8.72 -11.20
N VAL A 12 13.84 7.82 -11.27
CA VAL A 12 13.59 6.38 -11.50
C VAL A 12 12.77 5.79 -10.35
N LEU A 13 13.09 6.13 -9.11
CA LEU A 13 12.30 5.68 -7.94
C LEU A 13 10.88 6.23 -7.97
N HIS A 14 10.71 7.49 -8.38
CA HIS A 14 9.39 8.08 -8.59
C HIS A 14 8.57 7.29 -9.63
N GLN A 15 9.15 6.99 -10.79
CA GLN A 15 8.48 6.23 -11.84
C GLN A 15 8.08 4.82 -11.37
N ARG A 16 8.97 4.14 -10.63
CA ARG A 16 8.68 2.82 -10.07
C ARG A 16 7.54 2.85 -9.04
N LEU A 17 7.51 3.86 -8.17
CA LEU A 17 6.43 4.02 -7.21
C LEU A 17 5.10 4.29 -7.91
N ALA A 18 5.11 5.16 -8.93
CA ALA A 18 3.91 5.47 -9.71
C ALA A 18 3.36 4.22 -10.42
N ALA A 19 4.23 3.41 -11.02
CA ALA A 19 3.85 2.16 -11.67
C ALA A 19 3.28 1.14 -10.67
N ALA A 20 3.91 0.98 -9.50
CA ALA A 20 3.43 0.07 -8.46
C ALA A 20 2.05 0.47 -7.93
N LEU A 21 1.84 1.77 -7.68
CA LEU A 21 0.54 2.31 -7.27
C LEU A 21 -0.52 2.13 -8.34
N HIS A 22 -0.21 2.39 -9.60
CA HIS A 22 -1.14 2.21 -10.71
C HIS A 22 -1.54 0.74 -10.88
N GLY A 23 -0.61 -0.18 -10.66
CA GLY A 23 -0.85 -1.63 -10.73
C GLY A 23 -1.53 -2.22 -9.48
N GLY A 24 -1.68 -1.45 -8.39
CA GLY A 24 -2.16 -1.97 -7.11
C GLY A 24 -1.23 -3.02 -6.49
N ASP A 25 0.05 -3.04 -6.87
CA ASP A 25 1.03 -3.99 -6.34
C ASP A 25 1.60 -3.47 -5.02
N TRP A 26 0.88 -3.75 -3.93
CA TRP A 26 1.22 -3.29 -2.59
C TRP A 26 2.58 -3.83 -2.09
N ARG A 27 3.01 -4.99 -2.60
CA ARG A 27 4.35 -5.52 -2.27
C ARG A 27 5.42 -4.68 -2.96
N ALA A 28 5.26 -4.40 -4.25
CA ALA A 28 6.18 -3.53 -4.99
C ALA A 28 6.20 -2.11 -4.41
N VAL A 29 5.07 -1.59 -3.91
CA VAL A 29 5.03 -0.30 -3.19
C VAL A 29 5.96 -0.32 -1.99
N GLY A 30 5.92 -1.36 -1.15
CA GLY A 30 6.81 -1.50 0.00
C GLY A 30 8.28 -1.63 -0.38
N ASP A 31 8.60 -2.41 -1.42
CA ASP A 31 9.98 -2.58 -1.90
C ASP A 31 10.56 -1.26 -2.44
N VAL A 32 9.75 -0.49 -3.19
CA VAL A 32 10.16 0.82 -3.70
C VAL A 32 10.30 1.83 -2.57
N ASP A 33 9.42 1.82 -1.58
CA ASP A 33 9.52 2.69 -0.41
C ASP A 33 10.83 2.48 0.38
N GLY A 34 11.20 1.21 0.60
CA GLY A 34 12.48 0.86 1.21
C GLY A 34 13.67 1.40 0.42
N ALA A 35 13.63 1.31 -0.92
CA ALA A 35 14.67 1.85 -1.79
C ALA A 35 14.71 3.38 -1.79
N ILE A 36 13.55 4.05 -1.69
CA ILE A 36 13.45 5.50 -1.55
C ILE A 36 14.15 5.95 -0.27
N ARG A 37 13.84 5.31 0.88
CA ARG A 37 14.48 5.61 2.15
C ARG A 37 16.00 5.52 2.07
N GLN A 38 16.52 4.39 1.57
CA GLN A 38 17.97 4.18 1.40
C GLN A 38 18.61 5.24 0.51
N CYS A 39 17.94 5.63 -0.59
CA CYS A 39 18.46 6.67 -1.47
C CYS A 39 18.48 8.04 -0.78
N LEU A 40 17.45 8.39 -0.02
CA LEU A 40 17.35 9.67 0.67
C LEU A 40 18.36 9.80 1.82
N GLU A 41 18.61 8.72 2.56
CA GLU A 41 19.61 8.66 3.64
C GLU A 41 21.05 8.94 3.15
N GLN A 42 21.35 8.58 1.91
CA GLN A 42 22.66 8.78 1.29
C GLN A 42 22.86 10.19 0.71
N LEU A 43 21.79 10.95 0.53
CA LEU A 43 21.86 12.24 -0.15
C LEU A 43 22.04 13.40 0.85
N PRO A 44 22.93 14.36 0.57
CA PRO A 44 23.15 15.51 1.46
C PRO A 44 21.90 16.39 1.56
N ARG A 45 21.68 17.04 2.71
CA ARG A 45 20.51 17.91 2.91
C ARG A 45 20.55 19.14 2.01
N ASP A 46 21.73 19.68 1.79
CA ASP A 46 22.10 20.80 0.92
C ASP A 46 22.49 20.34 -0.50
N ALA A 47 21.78 19.34 -1.03
CA ALA A 47 22.00 18.86 -2.40
C ALA A 47 21.68 19.95 -3.44
N HIS A 48 22.27 19.78 -4.63
CA HIS A 48 22.05 20.62 -5.80
C HIS A 48 20.55 20.82 -6.11
N PRO A 49 20.11 21.99 -6.63
CA PRO A 49 18.70 22.29 -6.87
C PRO A 49 17.93 21.24 -7.69
N SER A 50 18.56 20.61 -8.67
CA SER A 50 17.93 19.52 -9.45
C SER A 50 17.58 18.30 -8.60
N VAL A 51 18.42 17.95 -7.63
CA VAL A 51 18.16 16.86 -6.68
C VAL A 51 17.03 17.25 -5.74
N GLN A 52 16.99 18.51 -5.28
CA GLN A 52 15.89 19.00 -4.44
C GLN A 52 14.55 18.99 -5.18
N ALA A 53 14.53 19.38 -6.45
CA ALA A 53 13.33 19.30 -7.28
C ALA A 53 12.83 17.85 -7.41
N ALA A 54 13.73 16.90 -7.69
CA ALA A 54 13.37 15.47 -7.77
C ALA A 54 12.88 14.92 -6.42
N ARG A 55 13.50 15.32 -5.29
CA ARG A 55 13.02 14.98 -3.94
C ARG A 55 11.60 15.48 -3.69
N GLN A 56 11.31 16.71 -4.10
CA GLN A 56 10.00 17.30 -3.89
C GLN A 56 8.90 16.58 -4.68
N GLN A 57 9.18 16.21 -5.93
CA GLN A 57 8.26 15.38 -6.74
C GLN A 57 8.01 14.03 -6.07
N LEU A 58 9.08 13.36 -5.62
CA LEU A 58 8.97 12.07 -4.93
C LEU A 58 8.17 12.19 -3.63
N LYS A 59 8.35 13.26 -2.86
CA LYS A 59 7.58 13.55 -1.64
C LYS A 59 6.08 13.69 -1.92
N GLN A 60 5.71 14.38 -2.99
CA GLN A 60 4.31 14.55 -3.37
C GLN A 60 3.67 13.20 -3.73
N LEU A 61 4.34 12.39 -4.55
CA LEU A 61 3.85 11.06 -4.92
C LEU A 61 3.78 10.12 -3.71
N HIS A 62 4.77 10.15 -2.83
CA HIS A 62 4.76 9.33 -1.60
C HIS A 62 3.60 9.72 -0.67
N GLY A 63 3.23 11.00 -0.60
CA GLY A 63 2.02 11.43 0.12
C GLY A 63 0.73 10.82 -0.46
N GLN A 64 0.65 10.68 -1.79
CA GLN A 64 -0.47 10.00 -2.44
C GLN A 64 -0.44 8.49 -2.16
N ALA A 65 0.76 7.88 -2.16
CA ALA A 65 0.96 6.48 -1.83
C ALA A 65 0.44 6.16 -0.42
N LEU A 66 0.77 7.00 0.57
CA LEU A 66 0.31 6.82 1.96
C LEU A 66 -1.22 6.81 2.05
N LYS A 67 -1.89 7.73 1.32
CA LYS A 67 -3.34 7.75 1.27
C LYS A 67 -3.90 6.47 0.63
N ALA A 68 -3.36 6.07 -0.51
CA ALA A 68 -3.79 4.85 -1.20
C ALA A 68 -3.64 3.59 -0.34
N CYS A 69 -2.53 3.48 0.40
CA CYS A 69 -2.32 2.39 1.34
C CYS A 69 -3.35 2.40 2.48
N ALA A 70 -3.70 3.58 3.02
CA ALA A 70 -4.72 3.69 4.06
C ALA A 70 -6.11 3.27 3.53
N ASP A 71 -6.47 3.72 2.34
CA ASP A 71 -7.72 3.37 1.67
C ASP A 71 -7.80 1.85 1.41
N GLU A 72 -6.70 1.22 0.99
CA GLU A 72 -6.64 -0.23 0.79
C GLU A 72 -6.76 -1.02 2.11
N CYS A 73 -6.06 -0.58 3.17
CA CYS A 73 -6.18 -1.20 4.48
C CYS A 73 -7.64 -1.16 4.98
N GLU A 74 -8.33 -0.05 4.75
CA GLU A 74 -9.74 0.07 5.11
C GLU A 74 -10.63 -0.84 4.25
N ARG A 75 -10.36 -0.95 2.94
CA ARG A 75 -11.06 -1.89 2.05
C ARG A 75 -10.90 -3.34 2.52
N LEU A 76 -9.68 -3.75 2.87
CA LEU A 76 -9.40 -5.09 3.39
C LEU A 76 -10.08 -5.33 4.74
N ARG A 77 -10.11 -4.32 5.62
CA ARG A 77 -10.83 -4.39 6.89
C ARG A 77 -12.32 -4.67 6.68
N LEU A 78 -12.97 -3.91 5.79
CA LEU A 78 -14.38 -4.12 5.44
C LEU A 78 -14.63 -5.50 4.83
N LEU A 79 -13.74 -5.97 3.95
CA LEU A 79 -13.84 -7.29 3.34
C LEU A 79 -13.76 -8.41 4.39
N LEU A 80 -12.84 -8.30 5.35
CA LEU A 80 -12.69 -9.27 6.43
C LEU A 80 -13.91 -9.28 7.36
N VAL A 81 -14.44 -8.11 7.73
CA VAL A 81 -15.66 -8.00 8.54
C VAL A 81 -16.83 -8.67 7.85
N ASN A 82 -17.05 -8.38 6.56
CA ASN A 82 -18.11 -9.02 5.78
C ASN A 82 -17.96 -10.55 5.78
N HIS A 83 -16.74 -11.07 5.59
CA HIS A 83 -16.53 -12.52 5.61
C HIS A 83 -16.86 -13.18 6.96
N LEU A 84 -16.62 -12.49 8.07
CA LEU A 84 -17.00 -12.95 9.40
C LEU A 84 -18.52 -12.98 9.55
N GLU A 85 -19.21 -11.88 9.20
CA GLU A 85 -20.68 -11.80 9.26
C GLU A 85 -21.34 -12.88 8.38
N TYR A 86 -20.83 -13.12 7.16
CA TYR A 86 -21.32 -14.18 6.29
C TYR A 86 -21.09 -15.58 6.88
N ALA A 87 -19.97 -15.81 7.57
CA ALA A 87 -19.69 -17.10 8.21
C ALA A 87 -20.59 -17.34 9.43
N GLU A 88 -20.82 -16.31 10.25
CA GLU A 88 -21.72 -16.35 11.39
C GLU A 88 -23.18 -16.57 10.97
N GLY A 89 -23.62 -15.90 9.90
CA GLY A 89 -24.95 -16.12 9.31
C GLY A 89 -25.17 -17.57 8.90
N ARG A 90 -24.21 -18.19 8.18
CA ARG A 90 -24.31 -19.61 7.80
C ARG A 90 -24.34 -20.55 9.01
N ALA A 91 -23.55 -20.27 10.04
CA ALA A 91 -23.55 -21.07 11.26
C ALA A 91 -24.89 -21.00 12.01
N ALA A 92 -25.54 -19.82 12.02
CA ALA A 92 -26.86 -19.66 12.62
C ALA A 92 -27.95 -20.49 11.90
N TYR A 93 -27.96 -20.47 10.56
CA TYR A 93 -28.90 -21.28 9.77
C TYR A 93 -28.67 -22.78 9.96
N GLN A 94 -27.43 -23.26 9.86
CA GLN A 94 -27.09 -24.68 10.08
C GLN A 94 -27.50 -25.18 11.46
N ARG A 95 -27.39 -24.33 12.48
CA ARG A 95 -27.77 -24.71 13.85
C ARG A 95 -29.29 -24.81 14.01
N ILE A 96 -30.07 -23.95 13.35
CA ILE A 96 -31.53 -24.01 13.36
C ILE A 96 -32.02 -25.28 12.66
N ASP A 97 -31.45 -25.64 11.51
CA ASP A 97 -31.79 -26.87 10.78
C ASP A 97 -31.51 -28.13 11.62
N LEU A 98 -30.42 -28.15 12.39
CA LEU A 98 -30.07 -29.26 13.29
C LEU A 98 -31.03 -29.40 14.48
N TYR A 99 -31.53 -28.29 15.04
CA TYR A 99 -32.54 -28.35 16.10
C TYR A 99 -33.90 -28.82 15.55
N GLN A 100 -34.32 -28.32 14.38
CA GLN A 100 -35.58 -28.74 13.75
C GLN A 100 -35.59 -30.21 13.32
N ALA A 101 -34.44 -30.76 12.89
CA ALA A 101 -34.32 -32.18 12.58
C ALA A 101 -34.38 -33.10 13.82
N ARG A 102 -34.02 -32.58 15.01
CA ARG A 102 -33.97 -33.35 16.26
C ARG A 102 -35.29 -33.40 17.01
N ASP A 103 -36.12 -32.36 16.88
CA ASP A 103 -37.44 -32.28 17.52
C ASP A 103 -38.55 -32.97 16.70
N GLY A 104 -38.22 -33.49 15.52
CA GLY A 104 -39.13 -34.24 14.63
C GLY A 104 -38.94 -35.76 14.59
N SER A 105 -38.16 -36.36 15.51
CA SER A 105 -37.93 -37.81 15.62
C SER A 105 -38.55 -38.41 16.88
#